data_AF-A0A952NSP4-F1
#
_entry.id   AF-A0A952NSP4-F1
#
_cell.length_a   1.000
_cell.length_b   1.000
_cell.length_c   1.000
_cell.angle_alpha   90.00
_cell.angle_beta   90.00
_cell.angle_gamma   90.00
#
_symmetry.space_group_name_H-M   'P 1'
#
loop_
_entity.id
_entity.type
_entity.pdbx_description
1 polymer ?
#
loop_
_entity_poly.entity_id
_entity_poly.type
_entity_poly.pdbx_seq_one_letter_code
_entity_poly.pdbx_strand_id
1 'polypeptide(L)'
;MSVPAYYLQHNMYSREGWLTMHKLLGEFVYDGLTPQGARQKYKHEVDSGRRTFSIVRGERLPGVEQITWGFTIAGVRLDTAAHYCEDVRRWARQVYEDAAALVAAAGAG
;
A
#
# COMPACT_ATOMS: atom_id res chain seq x y z
N MET A 1 1.72 -7.13 -5.31
CA MET A 1 1.16 -6.75 -3.99
C MET A 1 2.21 -6.74 -2.88
N SER A 2 3.25 -7.57 -2.96
CA SER A 2 4.34 -7.58 -1.98
C SER A 2 5.05 -6.22 -1.82
N VAL A 3 5.37 -5.52 -2.91
CA VAL A 3 6.10 -4.23 -2.83
C VAL A 3 5.27 -3.11 -2.18
N PRO A 4 4.01 -2.81 -2.59
CA PRO A 4 3.21 -1.80 -1.91
C PRO A 4 2.96 -2.10 -0.43
N ALA A 5 2.66 -3.35 -0.08
CA ALA A 5 2.46 -3.77 1.31
C ALA A 5 3.73 -3.55 2.16
N TYR A 6 4.90 -3.92 1.63
CA TYR A 6 6.18 -3.66 2.28
C TYR A 6 6.41 -2.17 2.52
N TYR A 7 6.30 -1.35 1.48
CA TYR A 7 6.60 0.07 1.58
C TYR A 7 5.63 0.81 2.50
N LEU A 8 4.36 0.40 2.55
CA LEU A 8 3.39 0.94 3.51
C LEU A 8 3.76 0.55 4.95
N GLN A 9 4.04 -0.73 5.19
CA GLN A 9 4.41 -1.25 6.51
C GLN A 9 5.70 -0.62 7.07
N HIS A 10 6.62 -0.22 6.19
CA HIS A 10 7.90 0.41 6.56
C HIS A 10 7.94 1.93 6.37
N ASN A 11 6.79 2.59 6.14
CA ASN A 11 6.66 4.03 5.91
C ASN A 11 7.66 4.61 4.87
N MET A 12 7.86 3.87 3.77
CA MET A 12 8.86 4.18 2.73
C MET A 12 8.35 5.12 1.64
N TYR A 13 7.10 5.60 1.74
CA TYR A 13 6.54 6.62 0.86
C TYR A 13 6.57 8.02 1.49
N SER A 14 6.41 9.05 0.67
CA SER A 14 6.00 10.37 1.17
C SER A 14 4.58 10.28 1.75
N ARG A 15 4.13 11.29 2.49
CA ARG A 15 2.77 11.36 3.05
C ARG A 15 1.71 11.11 1.98
N GLU A 16 1.73 11.89 0.90
CA GLU A 16 0.77 11.76 -0.19
C GLU A 16 0.97 10.45 -0.95
N GLY A 17 2.23 10.01 -1.10
CA GLY A 17 2.56 8.71 -1.69
C GLY A 17 1.95 7.56 -0.92
N TRP A 18 2.01 7.62 0.40
CA TRP A 18 1.49 6.60 1.31
C TRP A 18 -0.03 6.52 1.21
N LEU A 19 -0.74 7.65 1.27
CA LEU A 19 -2.20 7.71 1.11
C LEU A 19 -2.66 7.21 -0.27
N THR A 20 -1.94 7.61 -1.33
CA THR A 20 -2.22 7.14 -2.70
C THR A 20 -2.06 5.63 -2.82
N MET A 21 -0.97 5.09 -2.25
CA MET A 21 -0.66 3.67 -2.34
C MET A 21 -1.57 2.81 -1.45
N HIS A 22 -2.03 3.32 -0.31
CA HIS A 22 -3.05 2.67 0.51
C HIS A 22 -4.38 2.54 -0.26
N LYS A 23 -4.86 3.62 -0.88
CA LYS A 23 -6.05 3.58 -1.74
C LYS A 23 -5.90 2.56 -2.87
N LEU A 24 -4.78 2.61 -3.59
CA LEU A 24 -4.50 1.67 -4.67
C LEU A 24 -4.45 0.22 -4.19
N LEU A 25 -3.86 -0.03 -3.02
CA LEU A 25 -3.82 -1.36 -2.40
C LEU A 25 -5.23 -1.90 -2.17
N GLY A 26 -6.16 -1.07 -1.69
CA GLY A 26 -7.58 -1.39 -1.54
C GLY A 26 -8.21 -1.88 -2.84
N GLU A 27 -8.00 -1.15 -3.94
CA GLU A 27 -8.56 -1.53 -5.25
C GLU A 27 -8.00 -2.86 -5.76
N PHE A 28 -6.74 -3.18 -5.48
CA PHE A 28 -6.17 -4.47 -5.86
C PHE A 28 -6.75 -5.64 -5.05
N VAL A 29 -7.01 -5.45 -3.76
CA VAL A 29 -7.38 -6.54 -2.85
C VAL A 29 -8.89 -6.74 -2.72
N TYR A 30 -9.69 -5.70 -2.93
CA TYR A 30 -11.16 -5.76 -2.84
C TYR A 30 -11.86 -5.63 -4.20
N ASP A 31 -11.36 -4.78 -5.09
CA ASP A 31 -12.05 -4.48 -6.36
C ASP A 31 -11.53 -5.32 -7.55
N GLY A 32 -10.53 -6.19 -7.30
CA GLY A 32 -9.96 -7.05 -8.33
C GLY A 32 -9.17 -6.29 -9.40
N LEU A 33 -8.66 -5.08 -9.09
CA LEU A 33 -7.85 -4.30 -10.03
C LEU A 33 -6.64 -5.12 -10.50
N THR A 34 -6.40 -5.17 -11.81
CA THR A 34 -5.20 -5.82 -12.36
C THR A 34 -4.06 -4.81 -12.52
N PRO A 35 -2.79 -5.24 -12.57
CA PRO A 35 -1.67 -4.33 -12.81
C PRO A 35 -1.81 -3.53 -14.11
N GLN A 36 -2.37 -4.15 -15.16
CA GLN A 36 -2.66 -3.48 -16.42
C GLN A 36 -3.79 -2.45 -16.26
N GLY A 37 -4.86 -2.80 -15.55
CA GLY A 37 -5.94 -1.88 -15.21
C GLY A 37 -5.46 -0.68 -14.39
N ALA A 38 -4.60 -0.92 -13.40
CA ALA A 38 -3.98 0.13 -12.60
C ALA A 38 -3.14 1.09 -13.46
N ARG A 39 -2.32 0.56 -14.38
CA ARG A 39 -1.53 1.39 -15.31
C ARG A 39 -2.39 2.23 -16.24
N GLN A 40 -3.55 1.73 -16.65
CA GLN A 40 -4.49 2.49 -17.47
C GLN A 40 -5.23 3.56 -16.64
N LYS A 41 -5.78 3.16 -15.49
CA LYS A 41 -6.57 4.01 -14.60
C LYS A 41 -5.76 5.17 -14.02
N TYR A 42 -4.57 4.86 -13.51
CA TYR A 42 -3.71 5.83 -12.84
C TYR A 42 -2.63 6.41 -13.75
N LYS A 43 -2.73 6.20 -15.08
CA LYS A 43 -1.75 6.70 -16.05
C LYS A 43 -1.42 8.18 -15.86
N HIS A 44 -2.33 8.99 -15.32
CA HIS A 44 -2.07 10.41 -15.07
C HIS A 44 -1.64 10.73 -13.63
N GLU A 45 -1.97 9.90 -12.65
CA GLU A 45 -1.68 10.10 -11.22
C GLU A 45 -0.36 9.45 -10.77
N VAL A 46 0.09 8.40 -11.44
CA VAL A 46 1.38 7.72 -11.17
C VAL A 46 2.45 7.99 -12.23
N ASP A 47 2.10 8.66 -13.34
CA ASP A 47 3.08 9.12 -14.32
C ASP A 47 3.89 10.27 -13.71
N SER A 48 5.19 10.00 -13.53
CA SER A 48 6.16 10.92 -12.96
C SER A 48 6.25 12.25 -13.69
N GLY A 49 5.81 12.34 -14.96
CA GLY A 49 5.79 13.59 -15.73
C GLY A 49 4.58 14.50 -15.45
N ARG A 50 3.54 14.02 -14.76
CA ARG A 50 2.29 14.78 -14.52
C ARG A 50 1.95 14.97 -13.05
N ARG A 51 2.62 14.26 -12.14
CA ARG A 51 2.35 14.31 -10.71
C ARG A 51 3.05 15.53 -10.09
N THR A 52 2.32 16.32 -9.29
CA THR A 52 2.86 17.50 -8.57
C THR A 52 3.69 17.15 -7.34
N PHE A 53 3.77 15.87 -6.97
CA PHE A 53 4.44 15.39 -5.77
C PHE A 53 5.19 14.08 -6.03
N SER A 54 6.24 13.82 -5.25
CA SER A 54 7.00 12.57 -5.35
C SER A 54 6.35 11.45 -4.54
N ILE A 55 6.40 10.21 -5.05
CA ILE A 55 5.88 9.02 -4.36
C ILE A 55 6.72 8.66 -3.14
N VAL A 56 8.03 8.81 -3.23
CA VAL A 56 9.00 8.32 -2.22
C VAL A 56 9.73 9.47 -1.53
N ARG A 57 9.98 10.57 -2.24
CA ARG A 57 10.69 11.73 -1.67
C ARG A 57 9.68 12.68 -1.03
N GLY A 58 10.01 13.23 0.14
CA GLY A 58 9.15 14.14 0.89
C GLY A 58 9.01 13.70 2.35
N GLU A 59 8.19 14.43 3.09
CA GLU A 59 7.87 14.10 4.48
C GLU A 59 7.11 12.76 4.55
N ARG A 60 7.39 11.98 5.59
CA ARG A 60 6.70 10.71 5.85
C ARG A 60 5.35 10.98 6.49
N LEU A 61 4.42 10.04 6.37
CA LEU A 61 3.17 10.12 7.13
C LEU A 61 3.47 9.82 8.61
N PRO A 62 3.28 10.76 9.55
CA PRO A 62 3.41 10.47 10.98
C PRO A 62 2.31 9.51 11.44
N GLY A 63 2.59 8.70 12.45
CA GLY A 63 1.62 7.75 13.02
C GLY A 63 1.67 6.35 12.40
N VAL A 64 2.41 6.14 11.31
CA VAL A 64 2.61 4.80 10.73
C VAL A 64 3.35 3.88 11.70
N GLU A 65 4.29 4.43 12.47
CA GLU A 65 5.04 3.73 13.52
C GLU A 65 4.19 3.28 14.71
N GLN A 66 2.97 3.82 14.84
CA GLN A 66 2.02 3.47 15.90
C GLN A 66 1.02 2.40 15.44
N ILE A 67 1.01 2.03 14.15
CA ILE A 67 0.15 0.97 13.64
C ILE A 67 0.62 -0.37 14.20
N THR A 68 -0.30 -1.10 14.83
CA THR A 68 -0.09 -2.49 15.21
C THR A 68 -0.42 -3.38 14.02
N TRP A 69 0.61 -3.92 13.36
CA TRP A 69 0.44 -4.77 12.19
C TRP A 69 0.03 -6.20 12.59
N GLY A 70 -1.18 -6.63 12.22
CA GLY A 70 -1.70 -7.97 12.48
C GLY A 70 -1.03 -9.07 11.64
N PHE A 71 -0.38 -8.69 10.53
CA PHE A 71 0.40 -9.59 9.69
C PHE A 71 1.55 -8.83 9.02
N THR A 72 2.75 -9.40 9.06
CA THR A 72 3.96 -8.77 8.51
C THR A 72 4.59 -9.64 7.43
N ILE A 73 5.56 -9.07 6.70
CA ILE A 73 6.36 -9.83 5.73
C ILE A 73 7.02 -11.07 6.34
N ALA A 74 7.34 -11.07 7.64
CA ALA A 74 7.93 -12.22 8.33
C ALA A 74 6.95 -13.41 8.45
N GLY A 75 5.64 -13.18 8.32
CA GLY A 75 4.63 -14.23 8.30
C GLY A 75 4.41 -14.87 6.92
N VAL A 76 5.04 -14.36 5.86
CA VAL A 76 4.85 -14.87 4.49
C VAL A 76 5.68 -16.15 4.29
N ARG A 77 5.00 -17.26 3.98
CA ARG A 77 5.63 -18.54 3.66
C ARG A 77 6.30 -18.52 2.28
N LEU A 78 7.46 -19.18 2.17
CA LEU A 78 8.28 -19.27 0.96
C LEU A 78 8.47 -20.71 0.45
N ASP A 79 7.79 -21.68 1.06
CA ASP A 79 7.94 -23.11 0.78
C ASP A 79 7.30 -23.53 -0.55
N THR A 80 6.18 -22.92 -0.92
CA THR A 80 5.55 -23.13 -2.23
C THR A 80 5.05 -21.82 -2.82
N ALA A 81 4.97 -21.77 -4.16
CA ALA A 81 4.40 -20.61 -4.86
C ALA A 81 2.93 -20.37 -4.47
N ALA A 82 2.16 -21.43 -4.22
CA ALA A 82 0.76 -21.33 -3.80
C ALA A 82 0.62 -20.67 -2.42
N HIS A 83 1.39 -21.13 -1.42
CA HIS A 83 1.42 -20.53 -0.10
C HIS A 83 1.91 -19.08 -0.14
N TYR A 84 2.95 -18.79 -0.90
CA TYR A 84 3.44 -17.42 -1.09
C TYR A 84 2.35 -16.49 -1.64
N CYS A 85 1.63 -16.93 -2.67
CA CYS A 85 0.57 -16.13 -3.28
C CYS A 85 -0.61 -15.90 -2.33
N GLU A 86 -0.99 -16.92 -1.56
CA GLU A 86 -2.03 -16.82 -0.53
C GLU A 86 -1.62 -15.81 0.55
N ASP A 87 -0.42 -15.96 1.10
CA ASP A 87 0.08 -15.12 2.19
C ASP A 87 0.32 -13.68 1.75
N VAL A 88 0.83 -13.45 0.54
CA VAL A 88 0.96 -12.09 -0.01
C VAL A 88 -0.39 -11.40 -0.15
N ARG A 89 -1.45 -12.13 -0.55
CA ARG A 89 -2.81 -11.58 -0.63
C ARG A 89 -3.40 -11.32 0.76
N ARG A 90 -3.15 -12.22 1.72
CA ARG A 90 -3.56 -12.03 3.11
C ARG A 90 -2.87 -10.82 3.73
N TRP A 91 -1.55 -10.74 3.58
CA TRP A 91 -0.73 -9.64 4.08
C TRP A 91 -1.16 -8.29 3.49
N ALA A 92 -1.38 -8.22 2.19
CA ALA A 92 -1.85 -7.01 1.52
C ALA A 92 -3.22 -6.53 2.07
N ARG A 93 -4.15 -7.44 2.33
CA ARG A 93 -5.43 -7.12 2.97
C ARG A 93 -5.25 -6.61 4.39
N GLN A 94 -4.44 -7.29 5.19
CA GLN A 94 -4.21 -6.90 6.59
C GLN A 94 -3.55 -5.51 6.68
N VAL A 95 -2.56 -5.22 5.84
CA VAL A 95 -1.93 -3.89 5.79
C VAL A 95 -2.94 -2.80 5.46
N TYR A 96 -3.89 -3.05 4.55
CA TYR A 96 -4.94 -2.08 4.23
C TYR A 96 -5.87 -1.84 5.42
N GLU A 97 -6.30 -2.91 6.10
CA GLU A 97 -7.21 -2.85 7.24
C GLU A 97 -6.57 -2.17 8.46
N ASP A 98 -5.36 -2.58 8.85
CA ASP A 98 -4.64 -2.04 10.02
C ASP A 98 -4.36 -0.53 9.87
N ALA A 99 -4.15 -0.09 8.63
CA ALA A 99 -3.89 1.31 8.27
C ALA A 99 -5.15 2.19 8.21
N ALA A 100 -6.35 1.63 8.22
CA ALA A 100 -7.58 2.37 7.92
C ALA A 100 -7.84 3.53 8.90
N ALA A 101 -7.56 3.31 10.19
CA ALA A 101 -7.72 4.34 11.21
C ALA A 101 -6.78 5.54 10.99
N LEU A 102 -5.53 5.28 10.61
CA LEU A 102 -4.56 6.34 10.31
C LEU A 102 -4.97 7.13 9.06
N VAL A 103 -5.42 6.45 8.01
CA VAL A 103 -5.90 7.09 6.77
C VAL A 103 -7.08 8.00 7.05
N ALA A 104 -8.05 7.53 7.83
CA ALA A 104 -9.21 8.32 8.23
C ALA A 104 -8.80 9.60 8.98
N ALA A 105 -7.85 9.48 9.92
CA ALA A 105 -7.32 10.63 10.66
C ALA A 105 -6.53 11.60 9.75
N ALA A 106 -5.77 11.10 8.78
CA ALA A 106 -4.95 11.91 7.89
C ALA A 106 -5.76 12.64 6.80
N GLY A 107 -6.94 12.14 6.43
CA GLY A 107 -7.85 12.76 5.47
C GLY A 107 -8.85 13.76 6.07
N ALA A 108 -8.94 13.85 7.40
CA ALA A 108 -9.82 14.79 8.11
C ALA A 108 -9.20 16.18 8.35
N GLY A 109 -8.06 16.47 7.73
CA GLY A 109 -7.29 17.72 7.90
C GLY A 109 -7.19 18.53 6.62
#